data_AF-A0A402ABK4-F1
#
_entry.id   AF-A0A402ABK4-F1
#
_cell.length_a   1.000
_cell.length_b   1.000
_cell.length_c   1.000
_cell.angle_alpha   90.00
_cell.angle_beta   90.00
_cell.angle_gamma   90.00
#
_symmetry.space_group_name_H-M   'P 1'
#
loop_
_entity.id
_entity.type
_entity.pdbx_description
1 polymer ?
#
loop_
_entity_poly.entity_id
_entity_poly.type
_entity_poly.pdbx_seq_one_letter_code
_entity_poly.pdbx_strand_id
1 'polypeptide(L)'
;MAGTFLTQLPNGQTLPDSYYIQAQVKLNSPNSQFGFYYHSKPDGYYTIMFNSNTWTANYTDKNGTQTSLTSIPLHGTQLDGTVTVDIVIQGSNFIYYVNGVQQGTANGAFGDSNSGGNIGLAVGPNSDVSFKNFAIYTA
;
A
#
# COMPACT_ATOMS: atom_id res chain seq x y z
N MET A 1 -12.04 8.49 7.50
CA MET A 1 -11.17 8.25 6.33
C MET A 1 -12.07 8.14 5.12
N ALA A 2 -11.84 8.94 4.08
CA ALA A 2 -12.64 8.92 2.85
C ALA A 2 -11.74 8.41 1.72
N GLY A 3 -12.17 7.38 1.00
CA GLY A 3 -11.41 6.80 -0.11
C GLY A 3 -12.30 5.89 -0.95
N THR A 4 -11.97 5.77 -2.24
CA THR A 4 -12.64 4.84 -3.15
C THR A 4 -12.21 3.41 -2.81
N PHE A 5 -13.18 2.56 -2.47
CA PHE A 5 -12.95 1.14 -2.22
C PHE A 5 -13.06 0.39 -3.53
N LEU A 6 -11.97 -0.23 -3.98
CA LEU A 6 -12.02 -1.22 -5.06
C LEU A 6 -12.13 -2.60 -4.40
N THR A 7 -13.35 -3.14 -4.43
CA THR A 7 -13.70 -4.47 -3.89
C THR A 7 -13.54 -5.58 -4.95
N GLN A 8 -13.44 -5.19 -6.23
CA GLN A 8 -13.47 -6.07 -7.39
C GLN A 8 -12.63 -5.49 -8.55
N LEU A 9 -12.11 -6.37 -9.42
CA LEU A 9 -11.56 -5.99 -10.73
C LEU A 9 -12.68 -5.48 -11.65
N PRO A 10 -12.34 -4.75 -12.75
CA PRO A 10 -13.29 -4.50 -13.82
C PRO A 10 -13.99 -5.81 -14.21
N ASN A 11 -15.33 -5.79 -14.30
CA ASN A 11 -16.23 -6.95 -14.52
C ASN A 11 -16.64 -7.74 -13.26
N GLY A 12 -16.39 -7.23 -12.05
CA GLY A 12 -16.93 -7.80 -10.82
C GLY A 12 -16.20 -9.04 -10.30
N GLN A 13 -15.03 -9.36 -10.86
CA GLN A 13 -14.20 -10.47 -10.39
C GLN A 13 -13.57 -10.13 -9.04
N THR A 14 -13.52 -11.12 -8.15
CA THR A 14 -12.77 -11.03 -6.90
C THR A 14 -11.29 -10.78 -7.20
N LEU A 15 -10.64 -9.95 -6.38
CA LEU A 15 -9.19 -9.79 -6.44
C LEU A 15 -8.49 -11.14 -6.23
N PRO A 16 -7.61 -11.56 -7.16
CA PRO A 16 -6.86 -12.81 -7.01
C PRO A 16 -5.87 -12.72 -5.83
N ASP A 17 -5.27 -13.86 -5.48
CA ASP A 17 -4.24 -13.94 -4.43
C ASP A 17 -2.94 -13.23 -4.83
N SER A 18 -2.72 -13.03 -6.14
CA SER A 18 -1.56 -12.32 -6.68
C SER A 18 -1.98 -11.22 -7.64
N TYR A 19 -1.57 -10.00 -7.34
CA TYR A 19 -1.91 -8.80 -8.11
C TYR A 19 -0.88 -7.71 -7.85
N TYR A 20 -0.97 -6.68 -8.65
CA TYR A 20 -0.16 -5.49 -8.54
C TYR A 20 -1.03 -4.28 -8.25
N ILE A 21 -0.51 -3.36 -7.44
CA ILE A 21 -1.05 -2.01 -7.26
C ILE A 21 -0.01 -1.05 -7.84
N GLN A 22 -0.43 -0.13 -8.69
CA GLN A 22 0.41 0.95 -9.19
C GLN A 22 -0.28 2.30 -8.99
N ALA A 23 0.45 3.31 -8.56
CA ALA A 23 -0.02 4.70 -8.61
C ALA A 23 1.12 5.69 -8.75
N GLN A 24 0.84 6.82 -9.40
CA GLN A 24 1.71 7.98 -9.32
C GLN A 24 1.33 8.83 -8.13
N VAL A 25 2.33 9.24 -7.34
CA VAL A 25 2.15 9.99 -6.10
C VAL A 25 3.03 11.22 -6.10
N LYS A 26 2.48 12.35 -5.64
CA LYS A 26 3.23 13.58 -5.42
C LYS A 26 2.99 14.08 -3.99
N LEU A 27 4.07 14.33 -3.26
CA LEU A 27 4.02 15.07 -2.01
C LEU A 27 3.93 16.57 -2.32
N ASN A 28 2.86 17.23 -1.88
CA ASN A 28 2.65 18.66 -2.09
C ASN A 28 3.19 19.50 -0.93
N SER A 29 3.41 18.89 0.24
CA SER A 29 4.04 19.52 1.39
C SER A 29 5.16 18.66 1.99
N PRO A 30 6.21 19.26 2.56
CA PRO A 30 7.26 18.53 3.28
C PRO A 30 6.67 17.70 4.43
N ASN A 31 7.31 16.56 4.74
CA ASN A 31 6.90 15.62 5.78
C ASN A 31 5.54 14.94 5.57
N SER A 32 4.89 15.15 4.42
CA SER A 32 3.70 14.41 4.04
C SER A 32 3.97 12.90 4.03
N GLN A 33 2.95 12.16 4.42
CA GLN A 33 2.95 10.70 4.42
C GLN A 33 1.81 10.20 3.55
N PHE A 34 2.08 9.15 2.79
CA PHE A 34 1.10 8.50 1.93
C PHE A 34 1.27 7.00 1.99
N GLY A 35 0.30 6.27 1.48
CA GLY A 35 0.37 4.83 1.50
C GLY A 35 -0.75 4.15 0.75
N PHE A 36 -0.82 2.85 0.96
CA PHE A 36 -1.82 1.98 0.38
C PHE A 36 -2.27 1.00 1.46
N TYR A 37 -3.57 0.72 1.48
CA TYR A 37 -4.09 -0.42 2.22
C TYR A 37 -4.57 -1.49 1.23
N TYR A 38 -4.43 -2.74 1.63
CA TYR A 38 -4.77 -3.90 0.81
C TYR A 38 -5.15 -5.09 1.70
N HIS A 39 -5.83 -6.06 1.10
CA HIS A 39 -6.56 -7.11 1.83
C HIS A 39 -7.50 -6.57 2.92
N SER A 40 -8.11 -5.38 2.71
CA SER A 40 -8.95 -4.80 3.74
C SER A 40 -10.30 -5.49 3.85
N LYS A 41 -10.55 -6.07 5.02
CA LYS A 41 -11.70 -6.89 5.37
C LYS A 41 -12.13 -6.60 6.82
N PRO A 42 -13.30 -7.09 7.26
CA PRO A 42 -13.74 -6.86 8.63
C PRO A 42 -12.83 -7.45 9.73
N ASP A 43 -12.00 -8.43 9.40
CA ASP A 43 -11.03 -9.09 10.29
C ASP A 43 -9.70 -8.34 10.41
N GLY A 44 -9.28 -7.64 9.36
CA GLY A 44 -8.07 -6.83 9.37
C GLY A 44 -7.69 -6.27 8.00
N TYR A 45 -6.55 -5.59 7.95
CA TYR A 45 -5.97 -5.08 6.71
C TYR A 45 -4.46 -4.85 6.84
N TYR A 46 -3.77 -4.89 5.70
CA TYR A 46 -2.38 -4.49 5.61
C TYR A 46 -2.27 -3.05 5.11
N THR A 47 -1.29 -2.32 5.61
CA THR A 47 -0.99 -0.96 5.16
C THR A 47 0.51 -0.80 4.95
N ILE A 48 0.89 -0.17 3.85
CA ILE A 48 2.23 0.37 3.63
C ILE A 48 2.15 1.89 3.66
N MET A 49 2.95 2.54 4.51
CA MET A 49 3.06 3.99 4.59
C MET A 49 4.47 4.44 4.25
N PHE A 50 4.60 5.44 3.40
CA PHE A 50 5.83 6.10 3.01
C PHE A 50 5.87 7.53 3.58
N ASN A 51 7.05 7.95 3.99
CA ASN A 51 7.42 9.35 4.16
C ASN A 51 8.77 9.60 3.45
N SER A 52 9.27 10.83 3.45
CA SER A 52 10.50 11.19 2.73
C SER A 52 11.74 10.34 3.03
N ASN A 53 11.78 9.62 4.16
CA ASN A 53 12.96 8.91 4.63
C ASN A 53 12.77 7.39 4.77
N THR A 54 11.54 6.93 4.95
CA THR A 54 11.25 5.56 5.38
C THR A 54 9.94 5.08 4.79
N TRP A 55 9.81 3.76 4.75
CA TRP A 55 8.54 3.10 4.56
C TRP A 55 8.28 2.15 5.73
N THR A 56 7.01 1.99 6.10
CA THR A 56 6.58 1.12 7.20
C THR A 56 5.37 0.30 6.76
N ALA A 57 5.48 -1.02 6.86
CA ALA A 57 4.37 -1.92 6.63
C ALA A 57 3.79 -2.37 7.97
N ASN A 58 2.46 -2.41 8.06
CA ASN A 58 1.73 -2.81 9.24
C ASN A 58 0.57 -3.73 8.88
N TYR A 59 0.14 -4.52 9.84
CA TYR A 59 -1.16 -5.16 9.87
C TYR A 59 -2.01 -4.49 10.96
N THR A 60 -3.27 -4.22 10.67
CA THR A 60 -4.23 -3.70 11.65
C THR A 60 -5.39 -4.67 11.79
N ASP A 61 -5.63 -5.14 13.01
CA ASP A 61 -6.72 -6.08 13.30
C ASP A 61 -8.10 -5.40 13.33
N LYS A 62 -9.16 -6.20 13.43
CA LYS A 62 -10.55 -5.73 13.56
C LYS A 62 -10.82 -4.76 14.72
N ASN A 63 -9.97 -4.76 15.75
CA ASN A 63 -10.09 -3.87 16.90
C ASN A 63 -9.32 -2.55 16.70
N GLY A 64 -8.66 -2.39 15.54
CA GLY A 64 -7.79 -1.26 15.26
C GLY A 64 -6.39 -1.39 15.87
N THR A 65 -6.01 -2.56 16.37
CA THR A 65 -4.68 -2.81 16.93
C THR A 65 -3.68 -2.99 15.79
N GLN A 66 -2.71 -2.08 15.74
CA GLN A 66 -1.67 -2.09 14.72
C GLN A 66 -0.45 -2.90 15.18
N THR A 67 -0.01 -3.84 14.34
CA THR A 67 1.26 -4.55 14.49
C THR A 67 2.21 -4.17 13.34
N SER A 68 3.42 -3.73 13.69
CA SER A 68 4.46 -3.44 12.71
C SER A 68 4.99 -4.73 12.10
N LEU A 69 4.96 -4.82 10.77
CA LEU A 69 5.61 -5.90 10.02
C LEU A 69 7.07 -5.57 9.77
N THR A 70 7.35 -4.33 9.38
CA THR A 70 8.70 -3.85 9.11
C THR A 70 8.71 -2.32 8.95
N SER A 71 9.87 -1.70 9.20
CA SER A 71 10.12 -0.27 8.97
C SER A 71 11.56 -0.09 8.50
N ILE A 72 11.73 0.40 7.27
CA ILE A 72 13.03 0.41 6.59
C ILE A 72 13.27 1.79 5.94
N PRO A 73 14.50 2.32 5.98
CA PRO A 73 14.87 3.50 5.22
C PRO A 73 14.66 3.34 3.70
N LEU A 74 14.17 4.39 3.06
CA LEU A 74 14.15 4.47 1.60
C LEU A 74 15.58 4.49 1.07
N HIS A 75 15.79 3.85 -0.10
CA HIS A 75 17.09 3.81 -0.74
C HIS A 75 16.97 3.74 -2.26
N GLY A 76 18.03 4.22 -2.94
CA GLY A 76 18.12 4.20 -4.40
C GLY A 76 17.10 5.10 -5.13
N THR A 77 16.27 5.84 -4.39
CA THR A 77 15.29 6.79 -4.92
C THR A 77 14.98 7.86 -3.88
N GLN A 78 14.50 9.00 -4.36
CA GLN A 78 13.94 10.07 -3.54
C GLN A 78 12.43 10.18 -3.81
N LEU A 79 11.70 10.77 -2.86
CA LEU A 79 10.28 11.09 -2.99
C LEU A 79 10.09 12.58 -3.31
N ASP A 80 10.91 13.10 -4.23
CA ASP A 80 10.83 14.45 -4.76
C ASP A 80 10.00 14.46 -6.06
N GLY A 81 9.09 15.42 -6.17
CA GLY A 81 8.19 15.51 -7.32
C GLY A 81 7.18 14.36 -7.39
N THR A 82 6.89 13.91 -8.62
CA THR A 82 5.94 12.81 -8.86
C THR A 82 6.71 11.50 -9.01
N VAL A 83 6.43 10.55 -8.15
CA VAL A 83 7.00 9.20 -8.16
C VAL A 83 5.97 8.17 -8.59
N THR A 84 6.43 7.04 -9.11
CA THR A 84 5.58 5.85 -9.33
C THR A 84 5.85 4.86 -8.21
N VAL A 85 4.78 4.38 -7.57
CA VAL A 85 4.85 3.32 -6.56
C VAL A 85 4.19 2.09 -7.11
N ASP A 86 4.91 0.97 -7.04
CA ASP A 86 4.40 -0.35 -7.39
C ASP A 86 4.45 -1.26 -6.16
N ILE A 87 3.37 -2.01 -5.95
CA ILE A 87 3.27 -3.02 -4.91
C ILE A 87 2.92 -4.34 -5.56
N VAL A 88 3.78 -5.33 -5.35
CA VAL A 88 3.53 -6.70 -5.77
C VAL A 88 2.97 -7.44 -4.57
N ILE A 89 1.77 -7.99 -4.72
CA ILE A 89 1.11 -8.80 -3.71
C ILE A 89 1.13 -10.25 -4.21
N GLN A 90 1.66 -11.16 -3.41
CA GLN A 90 1.76 -12.59 -3.69
C GLN A 90 1.35 -13.38 -2.43
N GLY A 91 0.05 -13.57 -2.24
CA GLY A 91 -0.47 -14.13 -1.00
C GLY A 91 -0.04 -13.26 0.18
N SER A 92 0.75 -13.82 1.11
CA SER A 92 1.27 -13.08 2.26
C SER A 92 2.56 -12.31 2.00
N ASN A 93 3.18 -12.45 0.83
CA ASN A 93 4.43 -11.77 0.50
C ASN A 93 4.16 -10.47 -0.26
N PHE A 94 4.71 -9.36 0.24
CA PHE A 94 4.52 -8.03 -0.31
C PHE A 94 5.86 -7.45 -0.70
N ILE A 95 5.99 -6.95 -1.94
CA ILE A 95 7.22 -6.34 -2.44
C ILE A 95 6.91 -4.91 -2.87
N TYR A 96 7.71 -3.97 -2.39
CA TYR A 96 7.48 -2.54 -2.60
C TYR A 96 8.55 -1.94 -3.51
N TYR A 97 8.13 -1.16 -4.49
CA TYR A 97 8.99 -0.45 -5.42
C TYR A 97 8.62 1.03 -5.47
N VAL A 98 9.63 1.87 -5.65
CA VAL A 98 9.47 3.29 -5.91
C VAL A 98 10.35 3.64 -7.11
N ASN A 99 9.75 4.21 -8.16
CA ASN A 99 10.40 4.50 -9.45
C ASN A 99 11.13 3.28 -10.04
N GLY A 100 10.54 2.09 -9.91
CA GLY A 100 11.13 0.82 -10.36
C GLY A 100 12.26 0.27 -9.47
N VAL A 101 12.69 0.99 -8.42
CA VAL A 101 13.70 0.53 -7.47
C VAL A 101 13.02 -0.23 -6.33
N GLN A 102 13.39 -1.49 -6.14
CA GLN A 102 12.88 -2.31 -5.05
C GLN A 102 13.32 -1.74 -3.70
N GLN A 103 12.36 -1.36 -2.85
CA GLN A 103 12.60 -0.81 -1.51
C GLN A 103 12.67 -1.90 -0.44
N GLY A 104 12.07 -3.07 -0.69
CA GLY A 104 12.14 -4.23 0.18
C GLY A 104 10.85 -5.04 0.19
N THR A 105 10.71 -5.90 1.20
CA THR A 105 9.60 -6.84 1.34
C THR A 105 9.01 -6.85 2.74
N ALA A 106 7.73 -7.17 2.87
CA ALA A 106 7.08 -7.52 4.12
C ALA A 106 6.31 -8.84 3.95
N ASN A 107 6.12 -9.57 5.06
CA ASN A 107 5.37 -10.82 5.06
C ASN A 107 4.22 -10.77 6.07
N GLY A 108 3.01 -11.11 5.64
CA GLY A 108 1.84 -11.27 6.49
C GLY A 108 1.91 -12.59 7.27
N ALA A 109 2.06 -12.50 8.60
CA ALA A 109 2.02 -13.66 9.50
C ALA A 109 0.63 -13.86 10.15
N PHE A 110 -0.35 -13.02 9.80
CA PHE A 110 -1.68 -13.02 10.41
C PHE A 110 -2.58 -13.95 9.60
N GLY A 111 -3.23 -14.91 10.28
CA GLY A 111 -3.97 -16.04 9.71
C GLY A 111 -5.28 -15.66 9.00
N ASP A 112 -5.49 -14.36 8.80
CA ASP A 112 -6.50 -13.78 7.95
C ASP A 112 -6.20 -14.19 6.50
N SER A 113 -7.24 -14.42 5.70
CA SER A 113 -7.03 -14.79 4.30
C SER A 113 -6.23 -13.69 3.58
N ASN A 114 -4.96 -13.97 3.27
CA ASN A 114 -4.03 -13.13 2.49
C ASN A 114 -4.44 -13.05 1.01
N SER A 115 -5.74 -13.01 0.74
CA SER A 115 -6.38 -13.04 -0.56
C SER A 115 -7.60 -12.14 -0.56
N GLY A 116 -7.95 -11.53 -1.70
CA GLY A 116 -9.12 -10.64 -1.82
C GLY A 116 -9.12 -9.44 -0.86
N GLY A 117 -10.29 -8.85 -0.62
CA GLY A 117 -10.46 -7.66 0.22
C GLY A 117 -10.35 -6.33 -0.55
N ASN A 118 -10.57 -5.22 0.14
CA ASN A 118 -10.55 -3.90 -0.46
C ASN A 118 -9.11 -3.38 -0.58
N ILE A 119 -8.88 -2.62 -1.65
CA ILE A 119 -7.64 -1.87 -1.87
C ILE A 119 -7.98 -0.39 -1.90
N GLY A 120 -7.07 0.43 -1.37
CA GLY A 120 -7.16 1.87 -1.56
C GLY A 120 -5.93 2.62 -1.11
N LEU A 121 -6.07 3.94 -1.16
CA LEU A 121 -5.04 4.92 -0.87
C LEU A 121 -5.12 5.36 0.59
N ALA A 122 -3.97 5.57 1.22
CA ALA A 122 -3.84 6.10 2.56
C ALA A 122 -3.07 7.43 2.54
N VAL A 123 -3.46 8.35 3.43
CA VAL A 123 -2.79 9.64 3.62
C VAL A 123 -2.63 9.84 5.12
N GLY A 124 -1.41 10.16 5.55
CA GLY A 124 -1.12 10.39 6.96
C GLY A 124 -1.74 11.71 7.47
N PRO A 125 -1.83 11.89 8.80
CA PRO A 125 -2.27 13.14 9.38
C PRO A 125 -1.43 14.33 8.87
N ASN A 126 -2.07 15.49 8.70
CA ASN A 126 -1.42 16.74 8.29
C ASN A 126 -0.60 16.66 6.98
N SER A 127 -0.95 15.71 6.11
CA SER A 127 -0.28 15.50 4.83
C SER A 127 -1.08 16.11 3.67
N ASP A 128 -0.38 16.62 2.66
CA ASP A 128 -0.94 17.05 1.38
C ASP A 128 -0.28 16.24 0.26
N VAL A 129 -1.09 15.40 -0.39
CA VAL A 129 -0.65 14.38 -1.34
C VAL A 129 -1.61 14.34 -2.52
N SER A 130 -1.06 14.23 -3.73
CA SER A 130 -1.84 13.96 -4.94
C SER A 130 -1.53 12.58 -5.49
N PHE A 131 -2.59 11.85 -5.85
CA PHE A 131 -2.49 10.55 -6.54
C PHE A 131 -3.01 10.68 -7.97
N LYS A 132 -2.35 9.99 -8.90
CA LYS A 132 -2.75 9.89 -10.31
C LYS A 132 -2.50 8.49 -10.83
N ASN A 133 -3.20 8.12 -11.90
CA ASN A 133 -2.99 6.86 -12.63
C ASN A 133 -3.00 5.63 -11.70
N PHE A 134 -3.94 5.58 -10.75
CA PHE A 134 -4.11 4.40 -9.90
C PHE A 134 -4.62 3.24 -10.75
N ALA A 135 -3.91 2.11 -10.70
CA ALA A 135 -4.23 0.91 -11.45
C ALA A 135 -4.01 -0.34 -10.59
N ILE A 136 -4.82 -1.36 -10.87
CA ILE A 136 -4.68 -2.71 -10.33
C ILE A 136 -4.67 -3.67 -11.50
N TYR A 137 -3.72 -4.61 -11.51
CA TYR A 137 -3.59 -5.62 -12.55
C TYR A 137 -3.27 -6.97 -11.93
N THR A 138 -3.74 -8.04 -12.56
CA THR A 138 -3.45 -9.42 -12.13
C THR A 138 -1.99 -9.75 -12.42
N ALA A 139 -1.41 -10.62 -11.57
CA ALA A 139 -0.08 -11.19 -11.84
C ALA A 139 -0.10 -12.34 -12.84
#